data_AF-A0A366MEF1-F1
#
_entry.id   AF-A0A366MEF1-F1
#
_cell.length_a   1.000
_cell.length_b   1.000
_cell.length_c   1.000
_cell.angle_alpha   90.00
_cell.angle_beta   90.00
_cell.angle_gamma   90.00
#
_symmetry.space_group_name_H-M   'P 1'
#
loop_
_entity.id
_entity.type
_entity.pdbx_description
1 polymer ?
#
loop_
_entity_poly.entity_id
_entity_poly.type
_entity_poly.pdbx_seq_one_letter_code
_entity_poly.pdbx_strand_id
1 'polypeptide(L)'
;MILDNLFQFFGQTLVVIAIALFIILILALALGKILLKKNILIFPRLIIFALDVFYSPLKSLAGSLGFDESMVDHVGVEVRNKINEKKFNEIDLHEKIIVFPHCLRNPQCEAILDETGLVCNCCGKCAIGVIKPKAEKMGYKVFVIPGSTFVKKIVKNNKFASVLGVACYEDLNLTMMKLSDFNPQGVLLSRTGCFKTKVDVKTVLDKIGYNKETVEDVSLDSFKNKIDSPCSEKKHGVEK
;
A
#
# COMPACT_ATOMS: atom_id res chain seq x y z
N MET A 1 -34.00 50.05 -12.27
CA MET A 1 -32.75 50.44 -12.95
C MET A 1 -31.48 49.99 -12.23
N ILE A 2 -31.17 50.49 -11.02
CA ILE A 2 -29.95 50.06 -10.30
C ILE A 2 -30.01 48.56 -9.93
N LEU A 3 -31.16 48.09 -9.49
CA LEU A 3 -31.38 46.69 -9.11
C LEU A 3 -31.32 45.73 -10.31
N ASP A 4 -31.87 46.13 -11.46
CA ASP A 4 -31.85 45.32 -12.69
C ASP A 4 -30.42 45.18 -13.25
N ASN A 5 -29.67 46.29 -13.26
CA ASN A 5 -28.27 46.29 -13.66
C ASN A 5 -27.40 45.42 -12.72
N LEU A 6 -27.72 45.43 -11.42
CA LEU A 6 -27.04 44.60 -10.43
C LEU A 6 -27.31 43.10 -10.68
N PHE A 7 -28.57 42.70 -10.88
CA PHE A 7 -28.92 41.31 -11.18
C PHE A 7 -28.32 40.83 -12.51
N GLN A 8 -28.29 41.69 -13.54
CA GLN A 8 -27.68 41.38 -14.82
C GLN A 8 -26.17 41.15 -14.70
N PHE A 9 -25.47 41.98 -13.92
CA PHE A 9 -24.03 41.83 -13.67
C PHE A 9 -23.71 40.52 -12.93
N PHE A 10 -24.48 40.20 -11.89
CA PHE A 10 -24.33 38.94 -11.16
C PHE A 10 -24.62 37.71 -12.04
N GLY A 11 -25.68 37.77 -12.85
CA GLY A 11 -26.03 36.70 -13.78
C GLY A 11 -24.94 36.44 -14.82
N GLN A 12 -24.43 37.50 -15.45
CA GLN A 12 -23.36 37.39 -16.44
C GLN A 12 -22.07 36.83 -15.82
N THR A 13 -21.71 37.29 -14.61
CA THR A 13 -20.53 36.80 -13.89
C THR A 13 -20.64 35.31 -13.58
N LEU A 14 -21.79 34.86 -13.08
CA LEU A 14 -22.03 33.46 -12.74
C LEU A 14 -21.98 32.54 -13.97
N VAL A 15 -22.54 32.98 -15.11
CA VAL A 15 -22.47 32.22 -16.37
C VAL A 15 -21.04 32.11 -16.87
N VAL A 16 -20.25 33.20 -16.82
CA VAL A 16 -18.84 33.18 -17.23
C VAL A 16 -18.03 32.21 -16.34
N ILE A 17 -18.25 32.24 -15.02
CA ILE A 17 -17.61 31.30 -14.10
C ILE A 17 -18.00 29.86 -14.42
N ALA A 18 -19.28 29.58 -14.68
CA ALA A 18 -19.76 28.25 -15.02
C ALA A 18 -19.12 27.72 -16.32
N ILE A 19 -19.05 28.56 -17.37
CA ILE A 19 -18.39 28.21 -18.64
C ILE A 19 -16.90 27.96 -18.42
N ALA A 20 -16.22 28.81 -17.65
CA ALA A 20 -14.80 28.64 -17.35
C ALA A 20 -14.53 27.32 -16.60
N LEU A 21 -15.32 27.00 -15.59
CA LEU A 21 -15.24 25.74 -14.87
C LEU A 21 -15.48 24.53 -15.78
N PHE A 22 -16.44 24.63 -16.70
CA PHE A 22 -16.72 23.57 -17.67
C PHE A 22 -15.56 23.35 -18.65
N ILE A 23 -14.95 24.43 -19.14
CA ILE A 23 -13.76 24.36 -20.01
C ILE A 23 -12.58 23.75 -19.24
N ILE A 24 -12.35 24.18 -18.00
CA ILE A 24 -11.29 23.62 -17.12
C ILE A 24 -11.52 22.13 -16.90
N LEU A 25 -12.77 21.70 -16.67
CA LEU A 25 -13.12 20.28 -16.52
C LEU A 25 -12.79 19.47 -17.79
N ILE A 26 -13.18 19.96 -18.98
CA ILE A 26 -12.87 19.29 -20.24
C ILE A 26 -11.36 19.19 -20.45
N LEU A 27 -10.62 20.28 -20.21
CA LEU A 27 -9.16 20.29 -20.33
C LEU A 27 -8.54 19.31 -19.34
N ALA A 28 -8.98 19.28 -18.09
CA ALA A 28 -8.50 18.35 -17.08
C ALA A 28 -8.74 16.88 -17.48
N LEU A 29 -9.91 16.56 -18.03
CA LEU A 29 -10.22 15.22 -18.54
C LEU A 29 -9.37 14.85 -19.76
N ALA A 30 -9.18 15.77 -20.70
CA ALA A 30 -8.35 15.55 -21.88
C ALA A 30 -6.88 15.36 -21.52
N LEU A 31 -6.33 16.22 -20.66
CA LEU A 31 -4.99 16.07 -20.07
C LEU A 31 -4.90 14.75 -19.32
N GLY A 32 -5.85 14.45 -18.43
CA GLY A 32 -5.89 13.19 -17.69
C GLY A 32 -5.79 11.98 -18.61
N LYS A 33 -6.56 11.95 -19.69
CA LYS A 33 -6.52 10.87 -20.69
C LYS A 33 -5.17 10.78 -21.41
N ILE A 34 -4.58 11.91 -21.79
CA ILE A 34 -3.26 11.93 -22.44
C ILE A 34 -2.16 11.46 -21.48
N LEU A 35 -2.19 11.91 -20.23
CA LEU A 35 -1.25 11.54 -19.18
C LEU A 35 -1.33 10.03 -18.89
N LEU A 36 -2.55 9.48 -18.75
CA LEU A 36 -2.78 8.05 -18.58
C LEU A 36 -2.25 7.24 -19.76
N LYS A 37 -2.48 7.71 -21.00
CA LYS A 37 -2.01 7.01 -22.21
C LYS A 37 -0.49 6.99 -22.32
N LYS A 38 0.20 8.04 -21.88
CA LYS A 38 1.67 8.13 -21.96
C LYS A 38 2.38 7.51 -20.75
N ASN A 39 1.65 7.14 -19.70
CA ASN A 39 2.21 6.68 -18.42
C ASN A 39 3.26 7.67 -17.84
N ILE A 40 3.09 8.96 -18.12
CA ILE A 40 3.97 10.03 -17.63
C ILE A 40 3.29 10.68 -16.43
N LEU A 41 3.82 10.40 -15.25
CA LEU A 41 3.47 11.13 -14.03
C LEU A 41 4.31 12.41 -14.01
N ILE A 42 3.75 13.52 -14.49
CA ILE A 42 4.48 14.79 -14.68
C ILE A 42 5.05 15.30 -13.35
N PHE A 43 4.31 15.14 -12.24
CA PHE A 43 4.75 15.52 -10.89
C PHE A 43 4.24 14.53 -9.83
N PRO A 44 4.92 13.38 -9.63
CA PRO A 44 4.43 12.34 -8.71
C PRO A 44 4.29 12.83 -7.27
N ARG A 45 5.20 13.71 -6.81
CA ARG A 45 5.16 14.31 -5.47
C ARG A 45 3.97 15.26 -5.29
N LEU A 46 3.61 16.03 -6.31
CA LEU A 46 2.45 16.93 -6.25
C LEU A 46 1.15 16.15 -6.16
N ILE A 47 1.05 15.02 -6.85
CA ILE A 47 -0.12 14.15 -6.81
C ILE A 47 -0.29 13.55 -5.41
N ILE A 48 0.77 13.00 -4.82
CA ILE A 48 0.71 12.47 -3.45
C ILE A 48 0.35 13.58 -2.46
N PHE A 49 0.99 14.75 -2.56
CA PHE A 49 0.69 15.89 -1.70
C PHE A 49 -0.79 16.31 -1.80
N ALA A 50 -1.34 16.42 -3.01
CA ALA A 50 -2.74 16.74 -3.21
C ALA A 50 -3.65 15.65 -2.59
N LEU A 51 -3.35 14.37 -2.83
CA LEU A 51 -4.10 13.27 -2.21
C LEU A 51 -4.06 13.33 -0.67
N ASP A 52 -2.93 13.66 -0.07
CA ASP A 52 -2.77 13.76 1.38
C ASP A 52 -3.58 14.92 1.95
N VAL A 53 -3.48 16.11 1.34
CA VAL A 53 -4.20 17.32 1.78
C VAL A 53 -5.71 17.16 1.62
N PHE A 54 -6.16 16.55 0.52
CA PHE A 54 -7.58 16.35 0.23
C PHE A 54 -8.16 15.07 0.80
N TYR A 55 -7.37 14.20 1.45
CA TYR A 55 -7.85 12.93 1.99
C TYR A 55 -9.09 13.07 2.88
N SER A 56 -9.00 13.88 3.94
CA SER A 56 -10.12 14.07 4.88
C SER A 56 -11.33 14.79 4.25
N PRO A 57 -11.16 15.88 3.47
CA PRO A 57 -12.26 16.48 2.71
C PRO A 57 -12.96 15.50 1.77
N LEU A 58 -12.20 14.69 1.02
CA LEU A 58 -12.75 13.71 0.08
C LEU A 58 -13.52 12.62 0.81
N LYS A 59 -13.00 12.12 1.93
CA LYS A 59 -13.66 11.10 2.75
C LYS A 59 -14.99 11.62 3.32
N SER A 60 -14.97 12.83 3.90
CA SER A 60 -16.16 13.49 4.43
C SER A 60 -17.22 13.76 3.34
N LEU A 61 -16.79 14.17 2.14
CA LEU A 61 -17.68 14.38 1.02
C LEU A 61 -18.28 13.05 0.52
N ALA A 62 -17.47 12.01 0.40
CA ALA A 62 -17.94 10.68 0.00
C ALA A 62 -19.02 10.17 0.96
N GLY A 63 -18.77 10.24 2.27
CA GLY A 63 -19.75 9.87 3.30
C GLY A 63 -21.03 10.72 3.23
N SER A 64 -20.91 12.03 3.00
CA SER A 64 -22.06 12.94 2.88
C SER A 64 -22.92 12.67 1.64
N LEU A 65 -22.32 12.14 0.57
CA LEU A 65 -23.01 11.74 -0.66
C LEU A 65 -23.52 10.28 -0.62
N GLY A 66 -23.31 9.56 0.49
CA GLY A 66 -23.73 8.17 0.66
C GLY A 66 -22.84 7.13 -0.03
N PHE A 67 -21.64 7.51 -0.47
CA PHE A 67 -20.64 6.58 -0.99
C PHE A 67 -19.87 5.91 0.15
N ASP A 68 -19.36 4.70 -0.10
CA ASP A 68 -18.44 4.03 0.82
C ASP A 68 -17.13 4.81 0.89
N GLU A 69 -16.80 5.32 2.08
CA GLU A 69 -15.57 6.05 2.36
C GLU A 69 -14.32 5.23 2.03
N SER A 70 -14.40 3.90 2.10
CA SER A 70 -13.29 2.99 1.76
C SER A 70 -12.84 3.09 0.30
N MET A 71 -13.70 3.64 -0.59
CA MET A 71 -13.35 3.92 -1.98
C MET A 71 -12.22 4.97 -2.08
N VAL A 72 -12.22 5.98 -1.22
CA VAL A 72 -11.17 7.01 -1.20
C VAL A 72 -9.84 6.37 -0.80
N ASP A 73 -9.87 5.47 0.17
CA ASP A 73 -8.71 4.71 0.62
C ASP A 73 -8.18 3.77 -0.47
N HIS A 74 -9.06 3.04 -1.15
CA HIS A 74 -8.68 2.15 -2.25
C HIS A 74 -7.99 2.93 -3.39
N VAL A 75 -8.60 4.02 -3.85
CA VAL A 75 -7.99 4.88 -4.88
C VAL A 75 -6.65 5.44 -4.40
N GLY A 76 -6.56 5.86 -3.14
CA GLY A 76 -5.33 6.32 -2.53
C GLY A 76 -4.20 5.28 -2.56
N VAL A 77 -4.51 4.01 -2.27
CA VAL A 77 -3.56 2.90 -2.35
C VAL A 77 -3.11 2.66 -3.79
N GLU A 78 -4.04 2.59 -4.74
CA GLU A 78 -3.72 2.31 -6.15
C GLU A 78 -2.86 3.42 -6.79
N VAL A 79 -3.17 4.68 -6.51
CA VAL A 79 -2.36 5.81 -7.02
C VAL A 79 -0.95 5.78 -6.43
N ARG A 80 -0.81 5.52 -5.12
CA ARG A 80 0.51 5.41 -4.48
C ARG A 80 1.29 4.19 -4.96
N ASN A 81 0.62 3.06 -5.18
CA ASN A 81 1.20 1.89 -5.82
C ASN A 81 1.79 2.28 -7.17
N LYS A 82 1.00 2.91 -8.04
CA LYS A 82 1.44 3.27 -9.39
C LYS A 82 2.61 4.26 -9.39
N ILE A 83 2.57 5.26 -8.52
CA ILE A 83 3.62 6.28 -8.41
C ILE A 83 4.94 5.68 -7.93
N ASN A 84 4.90 4.80 -6.93
CA ASN A 84 6.10 4.27 -6.29
C ASN A 84 6.63 2.98 -6.96
N GLU A 85 5.86 2.36 -7.86
CA GLU A 85 6.15 1.06 -8.50
C GLU A 85 7.57 0.99 -9.07
N LYS A 86 7.97 1.99 -9.87
CA LYS A 86 9.29 2.00 -10.52
C LYS A 86 10.43 2.00 -9.49
N LYS A 87 10.37 2.91 -8.51
CA LYS A 87 11.40 3.03 -7.47
C LYS A 87 11.42 1.81 -6.54
N PHE A 88 10.25 1.28 -6.19
CA PHE A 88 10.15 0.05 -5.42
C PHE A 88 10.88 -1.11 -6.11
N ASN A 89 10.75 -1.22 -7.43
CA ASN A 89 11.41 -2.29 -8.21
C ASN A 89 12.93 -2.07 -8.37
N GLU A 90 13.40 -0.82 -8.43
CA GLU A 90 14.83 -0.48 -8.56
C GLU A 90 15.65 -0.68 -7.27
N ILE A 91 15.01 -0.63 -6.09
CA ILE A 91 15.66 -0.80 -4.79
C ILE A 91 16.07 -2.28 -4.59
N ASP A 92 17.18 -2.51 -3.87
CA ASP A 92 17.66 -3.85 -3.56
C ASP A 92 16.70 -4.62 -2.62
N LEU A 93 16.59 -5.95 -2.78
CA LEU A 93 15.68 -6.78 -1.99
C LEU A 93 16.02 -6.77 -0.49
N HIS A 94 17.29 -6.69 -0.12
CA HIS A 94 17.76 -6.65 1.28
C HIS A 94 17.45 -5.31 1.98
N GLU A 95 17.14 -4.27 1.21
CA GLU A 95 16.71 -2.97 1.69
C GLU A 95 15.19 -2.82 1.74
N LYS A 96 14.45 -3.90 1.48
CA LYS A 96 12.99 -3.93 1.52
C LYS A 96 12.45 -4.68 2.72
N ILE A 97 11.34 -4.17 3.24
CA ILE A 97 10.57 -4.84 4.30
C ILE A 97 9.15 -5.18 3.82
N ILE A 98 8.56 -6.21 4.41
CA ILE A 98 7.13 -6.52 4.27
C ILE A 98 6.48 -6.40 5.65
N VAL A 99 5.36 -5.70 5.73
CA VAL A 99 4.61 -5.50 6.96
C VAL A 99 3.22 -6.11 6.81
N PHE A 100 2.97 -7.18 7.56
CA PHE A 100 1.67 -7.85 7.63
C PHE A 100 0.85 -7.42 8.86
N PRO A 101 -0.48 -7.46 8.79
CA PRO A 101 -1.34 -7.19 9.93
C PRO A 101 -1.58 -8.47 10.74
N HIS A 102 -1.71 -8.35 12.06
CA HIS A 102 -1.99 -9.49 12.93
C HIS A 102 -3.32 -10.20 12.63
N CYS A 103 -4.30 -9.52 12.03
CA CYS A 103 -5.63 -10.07 11.76
C CYS A 103 -5.63 -11.20 10.71
N LEU A 104 -4.55 -11.35 9.93
CA LEU A 104 -4.33 -12.48 9.02
C LEU A 104 -4.01 -13.78 9.76
N ARG A 105 -3.64 -13.71 11.05
CA ARG A 105 -3.26 -14.89 11.83
C ARG A 105 -4.43 -15.86 11.92
N ASN A 106 -4.08 -17.13 11.85
CA ASN A 106 -4.98 -18.19 12.27
C ASN A 106 -5.24 -18.06 13.79
N PRO A 107 -6.46 -18.31 14.29
CA PRO A 107 -6.73 -18.28 15.73
C PRO A 107 -5.84 -19.21 16.56
N GLN A 108 -5.35 -20.30 15.97
CA GLN A 108 -4.44 -21.25 16.61
C GLN A 108 -2.95 -20.91 16.36
N CYS A 109 -2.65 -19.63 16.14
CA CYS A 109 -1.30 -19.15 15.90
C CYS A 109 -0.60 -18.79 17.22
N GLU A 110 0.48 -19.48 17.52
CA GLU A 110 1.28 -19.35 18.75
C GLU A 110 2.36 -18.25 18.66
N ALA A 111 2.24 -17.31 17.72
CA ALA A 111 3.19 -16.20 17.61
C ALA A 111 3.18 -15.32 18.88
N ILE A 112 4.37 -15.04 19.39
CA ILE A 112 4.60 -14.26 20.61
C ILE A 112 4.83 -12.80 20.23
N LEU A 113 4.36 -11.86 21.07
CA LEU A 113 4.57 -10.43 20.88
C LEU A 113 5.92 -10.01 21.49
N ASP A 114 6.71 -9.25 20.71
CA ASP A 114 7.94 -8.59 21.13
C ASP A 114 7.92 -7.07 20.82
N GLU A 115 9.08 -6.42 20.93
CA GLU A 115 9.20 -4.98 20.67
C GLU A 115 8.98 -4.56 19.21
N THR A 116 9.22 -5.48 18.27
CA THR A 116 9.12 -5.26 16.81
C THR A 116 7.78 -5.71 16.23
N GLY A 117 7.04 -6.56 16.95
CA GLY A 117 5.73 -7.04 16.56
C GLY A 117 5.53 -8.48 17.00
N LEU A 118 4.76 -9.23 16.22
CA LEU A 118 4.50 -10.65 16.45
C LEU A 118 5.56 -11.50 15.75
N VAL A 119 6.28 -12.30 16.53
CA VAL A 119 7.30 -13.24 16.04
C VAL A 119 6.60 -14.46 15.45
N CYS A 120 6.41 -14.43 14.12
CA CYS A 120 5.83 -15.55 13.40
C CYS A 120 6.79 -16.75 13.39
N ASN A 121 6.35 -17.87 13.96
CA ASN A 121 7.04 -19.16 14.00
C ASN A 121 6.83 -20.02 12.74
N CYS A 122 6.29 -19.42 11.67
CA CYS A 122 5.98 -20.09 10.40
C CYS A 122 5.16 -21.38 10.55
N CYS A 123 4.13 -21.41 11.41
CA CYS A 123 3.26 -22.58 11.60
C CYS A 123 2.45 -23.04 10.36
N GLY A 124 2.49 -22.30 9.23
CA GLY A 124 1.82 -22.68 7.98
C GLY A 124 0.30 -22.48 7.95
N LYS A 125 -0.34 -22.15 9.09
CA LYS A 125 -1.82 -22.08 9.21
C LYS A 125 -2.48 -20.84 8.59
N CYS A 126 -1.71 -19.89 8.05
CA CYS A 126 -2.21 -18.64 7.47
C CYS A 126 -1.31 -18.14 6.34
N ALA A 127 -1.77 -17.14 5.58
CA ALA A 127 -1.03 -16.56 4.46
C ALA A 127 0.37 -16.09 4.84
N ILE A 128 0.54 -15.50 6.04
CA ILE A 128 1.86 -15.06 6.54
C ILE A 128 2.83 -16.25 6.60
N GLY A 129 2.39 -17.40 7.11
CA GLY A 129 3.24 -18.60 7.22
C GLY A 129 3.66 -19.19 5.88
N VAL A 130 2.93 -18.88 4.80
CA VAL A 130 3.25 -19.29 3.43
C VAL A 130 4.19 -18.28 2.75
N ILE A 131 3.95 -16.99 2.96
CA ILE A 131 4.67 -15.91 2.27
C ILE A 131 6.01 -15.62 2.96
N LYS A 132 6.05 -15.56 4.30
CA LYS A 132 7.25 -15.18 5.07
C LYS A 132 8.49 -15.99 4.70
N PRO A 133 8.47 -17.35 4.67
CA PRO A 133 9.66 -18.12 4.30
C PRO A 133 10.16 -17.84 2.88
N LYS A 134 9.25 -17.53 1.95
CA LYS A 134 9.62 -17.23 0.55
C LYS A 134 10.24 -15.84 0.45
N ALA A 135 9.62 -14.85 1.10
CA ALA A 135 10.12 -13.48 1.12
C ALA A 135 11.49 -13.37 1.80
N GLU A 136 11.68 -14.03 2.95
CA GLU A 136 12.96 -14.00 3.68
C GLU A 136 14.08 -14.68 2.88
N LYS A 137 13.79 -15.77 2.16
CA LYS A 137 14.75 -16.41 1.23
C LYS A 137 15.21 -15.49 0.09
N MET A 138 14.37 -14.55 -0.32
CA MET A 138 14.71 -13.54 -1.33
C MET A 138 15.48 -12.34 -0.74
N GLY A 139 15.60 -12.24 0.58
CA GLY A 139 16.30 -11.14 1.26
C GLY A 139 15.39 -10.11 1.96
N TYR A 140 14.07 -10.20 1.82
CA TYR A 140 13.15 -9.29 2.52
C TYR A 140 13.17 -9.53 4.03
N LYS A 141 13.06 -8.45 4.83
CA LYS A 141 12.73 -8.57 6.26
C LYS A 141 11.21 -8.51 6.44
N VAL A 142 10.65 -9.44 7.20
CA VAL A 142 9.19 -9.55 7.37
C VAL A 142 8.78 -9.24 8.81
N PHE A 143 7.87 -8.29 8.96
CA PHE A 143 7.27 -7.91 10.24
C PHE A 143 5.78 -8.22 10.25
N VAL A 144 5.26 -8.64 11.40
CA VAL A 144 3.82 -8.82 11.63
C VAL A 144 3.43 -7.90 12.77
N ILE A 145 2.53 -6.94 12.57
CA ILE A 145 2.24 -5.94 13.59
C ILE A 145 0.79 -6.02 14.12
N PRO A 146 0.58 -5.83 15.44
CA PRO A 146 -0.75 -5.68 16.02
C PRO A 146 -1.49 -4.43 15.55
N GLY A 147 -0.78 -3.36 15.21
CA GLY A 147 -1.41 -2.11 14.79
C GLY A 147 -0.40 -1.05 14.39
N SER A 148 -0.91 0.07 13.88
CA SER A 148 -0.12 1.12 13.23
C SER A 148 0.93 1.79 14.15
N THR A 149 0.78 1.73 15.47
CA THR A 149 1.78 2.22 16.43
C THR A 149 3.14 1.53 16.27
N PHE A 150 3.16 0.25 15.88
CA PHE A 150 4.42 -0.49 15.65
C PHE A 150 5.17 -0.02 14.41
N VAL A 151 4.49 0.60 13.43
CA VAL A 151 5.15 1.14 12.23
C VAL A 151 6.25 2.14 12.61
N LYS A 152 5.98 3.03 13.58
CA LYS A 152 6.99 3.98 14.08
C LYS A 152 8.21 3.28 14.67
N LYS A 153 8.00 2.17 15.38
CA LYS A 153 9.09 1.37 15.97
C LYS A 153 9.92 0.69 14.88
N ILE A 154 9.26 0.14 13.86
CA ILE A 154 9.93 -0.48 12.71
C ILE A 154 10.82 0.55 12.01
N VAL A 155 10.28 1.74 11.69
CA VAL A 155 11.03 2.86 11.08
C VAL A 155 12.23 3.28 11.93
N LYS A 156 12.07 3.35 13.25
CA LYS A 156 13.15 3.78 14.16
C LYS A 156 14.25 2.74 14.32
N ASN A 157 13.88 1.46 14.41
CA ASN A 157 14.79 0.39 14.81
C ASN A 157 15.40 -0.38 13.62
N ASN A 158 14.93 -0.14 12.40
CA ASN A 158 15.38 -0.86 11.21
C ASN A 158 15.75 0.11 10.10
N LYS A 159 16.82 -0.20 9.37
CA LYS A 159 17.18 0.47 8.13
C LYS A 159 16.53 -0.26 6.95
N PHE A 160 15.78 0.47 6.16
CA PHE A 160 15.18 0.02 4.90
C PHE A 160 14.96 1.23 3.99
N ALA A 161 14.99 0.99 2.67
CA ALA A 161 14.73 1.99 1.65
C ALA A 161 13.31 1.88 1.09
N SER A 162 12.66 0.71 1.24
CA SER A 162 11.29 0.53 0.81
C SER A 162 10.46 -0.50 1.59
N VAL A 163 9.13 -0.39 1.49
CA VAL A 163 8.16 -1.17 2.26
C VAL A 163 7.01 -1.67 1.37
N LEU A 164 6.66 -2.94 1.55
CA LEU A 164 5.39 -3.51 1.10
C LEU A 164 4.46 -3.67 2.31
N GLY A 165 3.38 -2.90 2.35
CA GLY A 165 2.33 -3.03 3.35
C GLY A 165 1.22 -3.97 2.91
N VAL A 166 0.69 -4.77 3.84
CA VAL A 166 -0.54 -5.54 3.64
C VAL A 166 -1.53 -5.16 4.72
N ALA A 167 -2.70 -4.65 4.35
CA ALA A 167 -3.73 -4.22 5.32
C ALA A 167 -5.10 -4.01 4.64
N CYS A 168 -6.12 -3.67 5.44
CA CYS A 168 -7.38 -3.18 4.90
C CYS A 168 -7.21 -1.79 4.28
N TYR A 169 -8.22 -1.32 3.54
CA TYR A 169 -8.17 -0.06 2.78
C TYR A 169 -7.63 1.13 3.60
N GLU A 170 -8.29 1.44 4.71
CA GLU A 170 -7.95 2.60 5.55
C GLU A 170 -6.56 2.49 6.19
N ASP A 171 -6.27 1.40 6.90
CA ASP A 171 -4.99 1.22 7.56
C ASP A 171 -3.83 1.24 6.57
N LEU A 172 -4.01 0.65 5.38
CA LEU A 172 -3.00 0.63 4.34
C LEU A 172 -2.75 2.04 3.81
N ASN A 173 -3.80 2.76 3.42
CA ASN A 173 -3.69 4.11 2.87
C ASN A 173 -3.01 5.06 3.88
N LEU A 174 -3.50 5.09 5.13
CA LEU A 174 -2.92 5.92 6.20
C LEU A 174 -1.47 5.57 6.51
N THR A 175 -1.11 4.29 6.46
CA THR A 175 0.27 3.85 6.68
C THR A 175 1.16 4.24 5.50
N MET A 176 0.68 4.12 4.25
CA MET A 176 1.41 4.57 3.07
C MET A 176 1.62 6.09 3.04
N MET A 177 0.67 6.88 3.55
CA MET A 177 0.86 8.33 3.76
C MET A 177 2.02 8.62 4.70
N LYS A 178 2.08 7.92 5.84
CA LYS A 178 3.14 8.08 6.85
C LYS A 178 4.51 7.56 6.39
N LEU A 179 4.52 6.64 5.44
CA LEU A 179 5.72 6.02 4.89
C LEU A 179 6.04 6.51 3.47
N SER A 180 5.52 7.67 3.07
CA SER A 180 5.66 8.22 1.71
C SER A 180 7.11 8.39 1.27
N ASP A 181 8.03 8.65 2.20
CA ASP A 181 9.47 8.76 1.95
C ASP A 181 10.16 7.41 1.65
N PHE A 182 9.49 6.28 1.93
CA PHE A 182 10.01 4.93 1.76
C PHE A 182 9.41 4.20 0.54
N ASN A 183 9.01 4.95 -0.50
CA ASN A 183 8.50 4.41 -1.77
C ASN A 183 7.49 3.25 -1.58
N PRO A 184 6.42 3.43 -0.80
CA PRO A 184 5.63 2.31 -0.31
C PRO A 184 4.85 1.64 -1.45
N GLN A 185 4.71 0.32 -1.36
CA GLN A 185 3.74 -0.47 -2.09
C GLN A 185 2.73 -1.09 -1.11
N GLY A 186 1.56 -1.42 -1.60
CA GLY A 186 0.46 -1.95 -0.82
C GLY A 186 -0.26 -3.10 -1.53
N VAL A 187 -0.64 -4.11 -0.76
CA VAL A 187 -1.59 -5.15 -1.18
C VAL A 187 -2.77 -5.17 -0.21
N LEU A 188 -3.96 -5.00 -0.76
CA LEU A 188 -5.20 -4.98 0.01
C LEU A 188 -5.63 -6.39 0.42
N LEU A 189 -6.26 -6.48 1.59
CA LEU A 189 -6.89 -7.72 2.03
C LEU A 189 -8.10 -8.05 1.15
N SER A 190 -8.12 -9.24 0.56
CA SER A 190 -9.29 -9.83 -0.15
C SER A 190 -10.52 -10.02 0.76
N ARG A 191 -10.31 -10.18 2.07
CA ARG A 191 -11.36 -10.16 3.10
C ARG A 191 -10.89 -9.32 4.26
N THR A 192 -11.58 -8.22 4.52
CA THR A 192 -11.30 -7.27 5.59
C THR A 192 -11.96 -7.66 6.92
N GLY A 193 -11.62 -6.93 7.99
CA GLY A 193 -12.07 -7.16 9.36
C GLY A 193 -10.90 -7.26 10.34
N CYS A 194 -11.21 -7.53 11.60
CA CYS A 194 -10.19 -7.66 12.66
C CYS A 194 -9.88 -9.12 13.04
N PHE A 195 -10.56 -10.09 12.40
CA PHE A 195 -10.42 -11.52 12.73
C PHE A 195 -10.56 -12.40 11.49
N LYS A 196 -9.64 -13.35 11.30
CA LYS A 196 -9.61 -14.29 10.16
C LYS A 196 -9.73 -13.58 8.79
N THR A 197 -8.97 -12.50 8.63
CA THR A 197 -8.89 -11.82 7.33
C THR A 197 -8.17 -12.69 6.31
N LYS A 198 -8.28 -12.31 5.03
CA LYS A 198 -7.61 -13.03 3.94
C LYS A 198 -6.90 -12.05 3.03
N VAL A 199 -5.73 -12.44 2.55
CA VAL A 199 -5.01 -11.80 1.46
C VAL A 199 -4.79 -12.82 0.35
N ASP A 200 -4.82 -12.37 -0.90
CA ASP A 200 -4.43 -13.23 -2.01
C ASP A 200 -2.91 -13.43 -2.00
N VAL A 201 -2.48 -14.66 -1.73
CA VAL A 201 -1.06 -15.01 -1.60
C VAL A 201 -0.32 -14.76 -2.92
N LYS A 202 -0.97 -15.04 -4.05
CA LYS A 202 -0.37 -14.85 -5.37
C LYS A 202 -0.05 -13.38 -5.61
N THR A 203 -1.00 -12.48 -5.38
CA THR A 203 -0.82 -11.03 -5.51
C THR A 203 0.38 -10.54 -4.69
N VAL A 204 0.54 -11.00 -3.44
CA VAL A 204 1.70 -10.61 -2.62
C VAL A 204 3.01 -11.14 -3.20
N LEU A 205 3.04 -12.40 -3.63
CA LEU A 205 4.23 -13.03 -4.22
C LEU A 205 4.63 -12.36 -5.55
N ASP A 206 3.67 -12.06 -6.40
CA ASP A 206 3.88 -11.36 -7.66
C ASP A 206 4.44 -9.94 -7.38
N LYS A 207 3.92 -9.25 -6.36
CA LYS A 207 4.36 -7.90 -5.97
C LYS A 207 5.81 -7.84 -5.47
N ILE A 208 6.31 -8.92 -4.87
CA ILE A 208 7.71 -9.03 -4.43
C ILE A 208 8.61 -9.65 -5.50
N GLY A 209 8.08 -9.99 -6.68
CA GLY A 209 8.84 -10.61 -7.76
C GLY A 209 9.25 -12.06 -7.48
N TYR A 210 8.51 -12.78 -6.64
CA TYR A 210 8.81 -14.19 -6.38
C TYR A 210 8.54 -15.04 -7.62
N ASN A 211 9.59 -15.63 -8.18
CA ASN A 211 9.47 -16.67 -9.20
C ASN A 211 10.05 -17.99 -8.63
N LYS A 212 9.38 -19.13 -8.90
CA LYS A 212 9.82 -20.43 -8.37
C LYS A 212 11.18 -20.86 -8.94
N GLU A 213 11.48 -20.46 -10.17
CA GLU A 213 12.67 -20.91 -10.93
C GLU A 213 13.96 -20.18 -10.49
N THR A 214 13.89 -18.91 -10.08
CA THR A 214 15.07 -18.11 -9.72
C THR A 214 15.59 -18.34 -8.30
N VAL A 215 14.79 -18.94 -7.42
CA VAL A 215 15.14 -19.13 -5.99
C VAL A 215 16.03 -20.35 -5.76
N GLU A 216 16.08 -21.29 -6.71
CA GLU A 216 16.99 -22.45 -6.63
C GLU A 216 18.44 -22.06 -6.96
N ASP A 217 18.69 -21.09 -7.84
CA ASP A 217 20.05 -20.63 -8.20
C ASP A 217 20.70 -19.74 -7.11
N VAL A 218 19.90 -18.96 -6.36
CA VAL A 218 20.40 -18.13 -5.24
C VAL A 218 20.97 -18.99 -4.09
N SER A 219 20.62 -20.28 -4.05
CA SER A 219 21.03 -21.22 -3.00
C SER A 219 22.52 -21.59 -3.02
N LEU A 220 23.26 -21.30 -4.11
CA LEU A 220 24.67 -21.65 -4.23
C LEU A 220 25.63 -20.51 -3.89
N ASP A 221 25.25 -19.24 -4.09
CA ASP A 221 26.17 -18.11 -3.92
C ASP A 221 26.07 -17.38 -2.57
N SER A 222 25.03 -17.60 -1.77
CA SER A 222 24.74 -16.79 -0.57
C SER A 222 24.93 -17.49 0.78
N PHE A 223 25.59 -18.66 0.83
CA PHE A 223 26.01 -19.29 2.09
C PHE A 223 27.19 -18.56 2.75
N LYS A 224 26.94 -17.35 3.25
CA LYS A 224 27.65 -16.71 4.37
C LYS A 224 26.96 -15.39 4.73
N ASN A 225 25.85 -15.47 5.45
CA ASN A 225 25.71 -14.83 6.77
C ASN A 225 24.28 -14.97 7.32
N LYS A 226 24.23 -15.35 8.60
CA LYS A 226 23.09 -15.51 9.51
C LYS A 226 21.77 -14.83 9.09
N ILE A 227 20.80 -15.67 8.74
CA ILE A 227 19.39 -15.38 8.96
C ILE A 227 18.96 -16.22 10.16
N ASP A 228 18.96 -15.62 11.35
CA ASP A 228 18.34 -16.20 12.55
C ASP A 228 16.81 -16.03 12.41
N SER A 229 16.19 -16.66 11.40
CA SER A 229 14.71 -16.71 11.30
C SER A 229 14.21 -18.03 11.90
N PRO A 230 13.14 -18.03 12.70
CA PRO A 230 12.51 -19.27 13.18
C PRO A 230 11.89 -20.12 12.05
N CYS A 231 11.99 -19.68 10.79
CA CYS A 231 11.34 -20.28 9.63
C CYS A 231 12.28 -21.17 8.79
N SER A 232 13.60 -21.10 9.00
CA SER A 232 14.59 -21.87 8.24
C SER A 232 14.65 -23.37 8.60
N GLU A 233 14.07 -23.78 9.73
CA GLU A 233 14.17 -25.16 10.23
C GLU A 233 12.96 -26.06 9.91
N LYS A 234 11.87 -25.53 9.35
CA LYS A 234 10.65 -26.32 9.07
C LYS A 234 10.43 -26.50 7.58
N LYS A 235 10.72 -27.71 7.08
CA LYS A 235 10.24 -28.18 5.77
C LYS A 235 8.73 -28.38 5.86
N HIS A 236 7.96 -27.49 5.26
CA HIS A 236 6.53 -27.73 5.08
C HIS A 236 6.33 -28.71 3.93
N GLY A 237 5.96 -29.95 4.30
CA GLY A 237 5.34 -30.88 3.38
C GLY A 237 4.08 -30.24 2.82
N VAL A 238 4.09 -30.01 1.51
CA VAL A 238 2.87 -29.72 0.76
C VAL A 238 2.13 -31.04 0.66
N GLU A 239 1.23 -31.33 1.60
CA GLU A 239 0.24 -32.37 1.38
C GLU A 239 -0.72 -31.88 0.28
N LYS A 240 -0.88 -32.76 -0.71
CA LYS A 240 -1.62 -32.58 -1.96
C LYS A 240 -3.12 -32.45 -1.74
#